data_AF-A0A165X4R0-F1
#
_entry.id   AF-A0A165X4R0-F1
#
_cell.length_a   1.000
_cell.length_b   1.000
_cell.length_c   1.000
_cell.angle_alpha   90.00
_cell.angle_beta   90.00
_cell.angle_gamma   90.00
#
_symmetry.space_group_name_H-M   'P 1'
#
loop_
_entity.id
_entity.type
_entity.pdbx_description
1 polymer ?
#
loop_
_entity_poly.entity_id
_entity_poly.type
_entity_poly.pdbx_seq_one_letter_code
_entity_poly.pdbx_strand_id
1 'polypeptide(L)' 'ELQKGHCIDILQLTSGNIDILGYVYLPIFKQAKSGVLLEFELEAYIVRNMGVPIRLGEDF' A
#
# COMPACT_ATOMS: atom_id res chain seq x y z
N GLU A 1 -12.70 -13.15 -17.12
CA GLU A 1 -11.57 -12.38 -17.68
C GLU A 1 -10.95 -11.56 -16.55
N LEU A 2 -9.63 -11.56 -16.40
CA LEU A 2 -8.94 -10.79 -15.36
C LEU A 2 -8.83 -9.33 -15.82
N GLN A 3 -9.61 -8.43 -15.21
CA GLN A 3 -9.43 -6.99 -15.41
C GLN A 3 -8.12 -6.57 -14.74
N LYS A 4 -7.14 -6.17 -15.55
CA LYS A 4 -5.93 -5.48 -15.06
C LYS A 4 -6.36 -4.13 -14.50
N GLY A 5 -6.16 -3.92 -13.20
CA GLY A 5 -6.47 -2.67 -12.52
C GLY A 5 -5.73 -1.48 -13.13
N HIS A 6 -6.36 -0.30 -13.03
CA HIS A 6 -5.78 0.95 -13.50
C HIS A 6 -4.58 1.35 -12.64
N CYS A 7 -3.49 1.77 -13.30
CA CYS A 7 -2.40 2.48 -12.64
C CYS A 7 -2.94 3.84 -12.19
N ILE A 8 -3.18 3.98 -10.88
CA ILE A 8 -3.60 5.25 -10.27
C ILE A 8 -2.33 6.06 -10.05
N ASP A 9 -2.15 7.13 -10.82
CA ASP A 9 -1.25 8.21 -10.41
C ASP A 9 -1.84 8.81 -9.13
N ILE A 10 -1.22 8.52 -7.98
CA ILE A 10 -1.65 9.07 -6.70
C ILE A 10 -1.43 10.59 -6.76
N LEU A 11 -2.47 11.32 -7.16
CA LEU A 11 -2.55 12.76 -6.96
C LEU A 11 -2.52 13.01 -5.45
N GLN A 12 -1.43 13.61 -4.99
CA GLN A 12 -1.19 13.91 -3.59
C GLN A 12 -2.26 14.90 -3.08
N LEU A 13 -3.28 14.38 -2.41
CA LEU A 13 -4.43 15.14 -1.87
C LEU A 13 -4.16 15.76 -0.48
N THR A 14 -2.91 15.78 -0.02
CA THR A 14 -2.53 16.28 1.30
C THR A 14 -1.93 17.68 1.20
N SER A 15 -2.61 18.64 1.84
CA SER A 15 -2.40 20.09 1.79
C SER A 15 -1.11 20.60 2.46
N GLY A 16 0.01 19.90 2.34
CA GLY A 16 1.29 20.28 2.94
C GLY A 16 2.50 19.78 2.16
N ASN A 17 3.67 20.41 2.39
CA ASN A 17 4.96 19.98 1.86
C ASN A 17 5.28 18.57 2.39
N ILE A 18 4.89 17.55 1.63
CA ILE A 18 5.25 16.16 1.89
C ILE A 18 6.45 15.82 1.00
N ASP A 19 7.58 15.57 1.64
CA ASP A 19 8.77 15.08 0.95
C ASP A 19 8.67 13.57 0.79
N ILE A 20 8.37 13.12 -0.42
CA ILE A 20 8.49 11.70 -0.80
C ILE A 20 9.98 11.37 -0.87
N LEU A 21 10.43 10.45 -0.03
CA LEU A 21 11.82 10.00 0.07
C LEU A 21 12.11 8.79 -0.83
N GLY A 22 11.08 8.06 -1.25
CA GLY A 22 11.21 6.89 -2.10
C GLY A 22 9.92 6.08 -2.17
N TYR A 23 10.02 4.90 -2.76
CA TYR A 23 8.93 3.93 -2.87
C TYR A 23 9.44 2.54 -2.48
N VAL A 24 8.53 1.69 -2.03
CA VAL A 24 8.80 0.30 -1.70
C VAL A 24 7.75 -0.60 -2.31
N TYR A 25 8.20 -1.75 -2.78
CA TYR A 25 7.38 -2.83 -3.24
C TYR A 25 7.67 -4.06 -2.37
N LEU A 26 6.65 -4.59 -1.71
CA LEU A 26 6.84 -5.71 -0.79
C LEU A 26 5.67 -6.68 -0.79
N PRO A 27 5.95 -8.00 -0.81
CA PRO A 27 4.93 -9.01 -0.65
C PRO A 27 4.51 -9.13 0.83
N ILE A 28 3.21 -9.23 1.07
CA ILE A 28 2.61 -9.50 2.38
C ILE A 28 1.96 -10.87 2.34
N PHE A 29 2.39 -11.75 3.24
CA PHE A 29 1.82 -13.08 3.38
C PHE A 29 0.91 -13.16 4.60
N LYS A 30 -0.32 -13.67 4.41
CA LYS A 30 -1.28 -13.88 5.50
C LYS A 30 -1.98 -15.22 5.36
N GLN A 31 -2.05 -15.97 6.47
CA GLN A 31 -2.82 -17.20 6.50
C GLN A 31 -4.32 -16.90 6.70
N ALA A 32 -5.14 -17.40 5.79
CA ALA A 32 -6.60 -17.37 5.90
C ALA A 32 -7.10 -18.35 6.96
N LYS A 33 -8.33 -18.16 7.44
CA LYS A 33 -8.98 -19.10 8.39
C LYS A 33 -9.09 -20.52 7.82
N SER A 34 -9.14 -20.66 6.49
CA SER A 34 -9.14 -21.95 5.79
C SER A 34 -7.76 -22.64 5.75
N GLY A 35 -6.71 -22.00 6.24
CA GLY A 35 -5.33 -22.48 6.17
C GLY A 35 -4.59 -22.12 4.89
N VAL A 36 -5.28 -21.57 3.88
CA VAL A 36 -4.67 -21.08 2.63
C VAL A 36 -3.76 -19.89 2.91
N LEU A 37 -2.56 -19.91 2.32
CA LEU A 37 -1.66 -18.76 2.34
C LEU A 37 -2.08 -17.76 1.26
N LEU A 38 -2.39 -16.54 1.68
CA LEU A 38 -2.68 -15.42 0.79
C LEU A 38 -1.43 -14.57 0.65
N GLU A 39 -1.14 -14.18 -0.58
CA GLU A 39 -0.09 -13.22 -0.92
C GLU A 39 -0.76 -11.94 -1.42
N PHE A 40 -0.30 -10.81 -0.91
CA PHE A 40 -0.72 -9.48 -1.34
C PHE A 40 0.52 -8.69 -1.74
N GLU A 41 0.42 -7.92 -2.81
CA GLU A 41 1.49 -7.03 -3.26
C GLU A 41 1.21 -5.63 -2.72
N LEU A 42 2.09 -5.11 -1.87
CA LEU A 42 2.00 -3.72 -1.39
C LEU A 42 2.97 -2.83 -2.16
N GLU A 43 2.42 -1.77 -2.72
CA GLU A 43 3.17 -0.61 -3.18
C GLU A 43 2.92 0.57 -2.23
N ALA A 44 3.99 1.17 -1.71
CA ALA A 44 3.89 2.28 -0.77
C ALA A 44 5.00 3.31 -0.97
N TYR A 45 4.70 4.57 -0.71
CA TYR A 45 5.67 5.67 -0.73
C TYR A 45 6.22 5.94 0.67
N ILE A 46 7.53 6.14 0.77
CA ILE A 46 8.19 6.57 2.00
C ILE A 46 8.09 8.08 2.07
N VAL A 47 7.47 8.59 3.13
CA VAL A 47 7.29 10.01 3.37
C VAL A 47 8.10 10.44 4.59
N ARG A 48 8.79 11.59 4.50
CA ARG A 48 9.47 12.20 5.65
C ARG A 48 8.46 12.57 6.74
N ASN A 49 8.80 12.27 8.00
CA ASN A 49 7.98 12.59 9.18
C ASN A 49 6.58 11.97 9.16
N MET A 50 6.43 10.76 8.60
CA MET A 50 5.18 10.01 8.68
C MET A 50 4.80 9.79 10.16
N GLY A 51 3.76 10.49 10.61
CA GLY A 51 3.32 10.49 12.01
C GLY A 51 2.37 9.34 12.37
N VAL A 52 2.00 8.50 11.41
CA VAL A 52 1.07 7.37 11.60
C VAL A 52 1.70 6.08 11.07
N PRO A 53 1.52 4.94 11.77
CA PRO A 53 1.98 3.66 11.25
C PRO A 53 1.16 3.23 10.03
N ILE A 54 1.77 2.45 9.13
CA ILE A 54 1.07 1.84 8.00
C ILE A 54 0.01 0.88 8.54
N ARG A 55 -1.26 1.18 8.27
CA ARG A 55 -2.40 0.31 8.60
C ARG A 55 -2.78 -0.50 7.37
N LEU A 56 -2.51 -1.80 7.43
CA LEU A 56 -2.96 -2.77 6.45
C LEU A 56 -4.27 -3.36 6.96
N GLY A 57 -5.42 -2.99 6.38
CA GLY A 57 -6.69 -3.54 6.88
C GLY A 57 -7.94 -2.68 6.77
N GLU A 58 -7.80 -1.36 6.65
CA GLU A 58 -8.97 -0.45 6.75
C GLU A 58 -9.79 -0.40 5.45
N ASP A 59 -9.16 -0.56 4.29
CA ASP A 59 -9.83 -0.66 2.99
C ASP A 59 -9.36 -1.95 2.28
N PHE A 60 -10.07 -3.06 2.48
CA PHE A 60 -9.93 -4.31 1.73
C PHE A 60 -11.23 -4.65 1.02
#